data_AF-A0A2D9WRY4-F1
#
_entry.id   AF-A0A2D9WRY4-F1
#
_cell.length_a   1.000
_cell.length_b   1.000
_cell.length_c   1.000
_cell.angle_alpha   90.00
_cell.angle_beta   90.00
_cell.angle_gamma   90.00
#
_symmetry.space_group_name_H-M   'P 1'
#
loop_
_entity.id
_entity.type
_entity.pdbx_description
1 polymer ?
#
loop_
_entity_poly.entity_id
_entity_poly.type
_entity_poly.pdbx_seq_one_letter_code
_entity_poly.pdbx_strand_id
1 'polypeptide(L)'
;MLKQFTFLLIVISFIIPNTSEARHNRGNYFGIDRSDLDNDIVEDFAVPVLFGFDALFENYGDPRDGGSRSHEGQDIFAPKGAPIVSPTEAIVTSVGTGDSAGKYVYTANPGGESFRYMHLDEIADLKRGDKLAVGDFIGTVGDTGNAPDGVYHLHFEVRDSDGATDPFPRLTETFTLKEKMSFMDDVIDKYDGDEDDYAEYLVKTFNSDFKAGLRAGYDLPDEIIEALEDIGIVSEAKAEDKLANTLGTIPVALTTELKTGDNNVLVSLLQIYLIYTTEGVARNNLKAAGPTGYYGSITAAAVRAYQADRDVSETGVYDAKTRTEMLDHDVSLNLN
;
A
#
# COMPACT_ATOMS: atom_id res chain seq x y z
N MET A 1 3.01 -40.19 73.90
CA MET A 1 2.37 -39.42 72.79
C MET A 1 1.42 -38.45 73.47
N LEU A 2 1.48 -37.12 73.34
CA LEU A 2 1.86 -36.28 72.21
C LEU A 2 2.45 -34.96 72.79
N LYS A 3 3.51 -34.44 72.15
CA LYS A 3 4.28 -33.26 72.60
C LYS A 3 3.53 -31.95 72.29
N GLN A 4 3.53 -31.02 73.25
CA GLN A 4 3.18 -29.61 73.03
C GLN A 4 4.22 -28.96 72.10
N PHE A 5 3.75 -28.25 71.07
CA PHE A 5 4.58 -27.37 70.24
C PHE A 5 4.21 -25.92 70.50
N THR A 6 5.16 -25.19 71.09
CA THR A 6 5.14 -23.74 71.24
C THR A 6 5.64 -23.12 69.94
N PHE A 7 4.83 -22.30 69.28
CA PHE A 7 5.25 -21.53 68.10
C PHE A 7 5.88 -20.21 68.56
N LEU A 8 7.15 -19.99 68.22
CA LEU A 8 7.89 -18.76 68.44
C LEU A 8 7.55 -17.77 67.31
N LEU A 9 6.86 -16.67 67.64
CA LEU A 9 6.59 -15.58 66.71
C LEU A 9 7.82 -14.68 66.64
N ILE A 10 8.54 -14.68 65.52
CA ILE A 10 9.63 -13.73 65.27
C ILE A 10 9.01 -12.49 64.62
N VAL A 11 8.94 -11.40 65.37
CA VAL A 11 8.56 -10.06 64.88
C VAL A 11 9.85 -9.35 64.46
N ILE A 12 10.09 -9.24 63.16
CA ILE A 12 11.18 -8.39 62.63
C ILE A 12 10.58 -7.03 62.30
N SER A 13 10.86 -6.03 63.15
CA SER A 13 10.65 -4.62 62.83
C SER A 13 11.71 -4.18 61.83
N PHE A 14 11.30 -3.73 60.65
CA PHE A 14 12.16 -2.95 59.77
C PHE A 14 11.73 -1.48 59.80
N ILE A 15 12.74 -0.65 60.05
CA ILE A 15 12.72 0.81 60.14
C ILE A 15 12.31 1.40 58.79
N ILE A 16 11.42 2.38 58.80
CA ILE A 16 10.99 3.17 57.63
C ILE A 16 12.01 4.29 57.38
N PRO A 17 12.70 4.36 56.23
CA PRO A 17 13.23 5.62 55.74
C PRO A 17 12.15 6.29 54.87
N ASN A 18 11.67 7.41 55.38
CA ASN A 18 10.78 8.31 54.67
C ASN A 18 11.66 9.19 53.75
N THR A 19 11.67 8.94 52.44
CA THR A 19 12.20 9.90 51.46
C THR A 19 11.26 10.01 50.28
N SER A 20 10.73 11.21 50.13
CA SER A 20 9.89 11.68 49.05
C SER A 20 10.63 11.70 47.72
N GLU A 21 10.40 10.71 46.86
CA GLU A 21 10.53 10.88 45.40
C GLU A 21 9.41 10.09 44.72
N ALA A 22 8.21 10.66 44.75
CA ALA A 22 7.14 10.30 43.84
C ALA A 22 7.47 10.90 42.47
N ARG A 23 8.03 10.12 41.56
CA ARG A 23 8.04 10.43 40.12
C ARG A 23 8.11 9.15 39.29
N HIS A 24 7.05 8.96 38.51
CA HIS A 24 6.86 7.99 37.43
C HIS A 24 7.29 6.54 37.69
N ASN A 25 6.32 5.73 38.16
CA ASN A 25 6.32 4.32 37.81
C ASN A 25 4.88 3.85 37.55
N ARG A 26 4.37 4.16 36.35
CA ARG A 26 3.23 3.46 35.73
C ARG A 26 3.77 2.42 34.74
N GLY A 27 4.61 1.51 35.22
CA GLY A 27 5.13 0.39 34.45
C GLY A 27 4.82 -0.92 35.16
N ASN A 28 3.62 -1.48 34.96
CA ASN A 28 3.34 -2.90 35.18
C ASN A 28 1.97 -3.31 34.63
N TYR A 29 1.86 -3.43 33.31
CA TYR A 29 1.00 -4.41 32.65
C TYR A 29 1.88 -5.60 32.21
N PHE A 30 2.47 -6.24 33.21
CA PHE A 30 3.20 -7.52 33.24
C PHE A 30 3.77 -8.10 31.92
N GLY A 31 5.05 -7.82 31.67
CA GLY A 31 5.97 -8.76 31.00
C GLY A 31 6.59 -8.33 29.67
N ILE A 32 6.19 -7.20 29.08
CA ILE A 32 6.75 -6.71 27.82
C ILE A 32 7.51 -5.42 28.10
N ASP A 33 8.79 -5.41 27.74
CA ASP A 33 9.60 -4.20 27.77
C ASP A 33 9.15 -3.25 26.66
N ARG A 34 8.82 -2.01 27.01
CA ARG A 34 8.35 -0.98 26.09
C ARG A 34 9.31 0.22 26.03
N SER A 35 10.49 0.11 26.66
CA SER A 35 11.45 1.21 26.72
C SER A 35 11.96 1.68 25.35
N ASP A 36 11.80 0.84 24.35
CA ASP A 36 12.31 1.08 23.00
C ASP A 36 11.33 1.82 22.09
N LEU A 37 10.08 2.02 22.53
CA LEU A 37 9.10 2.83 21.81
C LEU A 37 9.28 4.31 22.14
N ASP A 38 9.09 5.18 21.14
CA ASP A 38 9.05 6.62 21.39
C ASP A 38 7.91 7.00 22.37
N ASN A 39 8.16 8.01 23.20
CA ASN A 39 7.18 8.54 24.15
C ASN A 39 6.21 9.53 23.50
N ASP A 40 6.50 10.02 22.30
CA ASP A 40 5.63 10.90 21.53
C ASP A 40 4.70 10.08 20.63
N ILE A 41 3.47 10.57 20.43
CA ILE A 41 2.51 9.93 19.52
C ILE A 41 2.94 10.14 18.06
N VAL A 42 2.64 9.15 17.20
CA VAL A 42 2.82 9.30 15.75
C VAL A 42 1.60 9.98 15.16
N GLU A 43 1.64 11.29 14.98
CA GLU A 43 0.48 12.10 14.54
C GLU A 43 -0.09 11.63 13.18
N ASP A 44 0.77 11.26 12.24
CA ASP A 44 0.40 10.83 10.89
C ASP A 44 1.09 9.51 10.55
N PHE A 45 0.36 8.56 9.97
CA PHE A 45 0.93 7.30 9.49
C PHE A 45 0.18 6.74 8.28
N ALA A 46 0.90 5.91 7.51
CA ALA A 46 0.36 5.27 6.32
C ALA A 46 -0.76 4.26 6.65
N VAL A 47 -1.69 4.08 5.71
CA VAL A 47 -2.70 3.02 5.80
C VAL A 47 -2.05 1.64 5.95
N PRO A 48 -2.41 0.83 6.98
CA PRO A 48 -1.80 -0.48 7.23
C PRO A 48 -2.00 -1.52 6.11
N VAL A 49 -3.04 -1.38 5.28
CA VAL A 49 -3.31 -2.28 4.15
C VAL A 49 -2.49 -1.85 2.94
N LEU A 50 -1.68 -2.74 2.36
CA LEU A 50 -0.75 -2.35 1.29
C LEU A 50 -1.42 -2.11 -0.08
N PHE A 51 -2.42 -2.92 -0.43
CA PHE A 51 -3.00 -2.95 -1.77
C PHE A 51 -4.53 -3.10 -1.75
N GLY A 52 -5.18 -2.78 -2.87
CA GLY A 52 -6.57 -3.13 -3.11
C GLY A 52 -7.63 -2.31 -2.38
N PHE A 53 -7.29 -1.16 -1.82
CA PHE A 53 -8.26 -0.19 -1.31
C PHE A 53 -8.27 1.06 -2.22
N ASP A 54 -9.46 1.56 -2.53
CA ASP A 54 -9.63 2.72 -3.43
C ASP A 54 -9.68 4.05 -2.65
N ALA A 55 -10.41 4.07 -1.54
CA ALA A 55 -10.59 5.24 -0.70
C ALA A 55 -10.92 4.82 0.74
N LEU A 56 -10.47 5.64 1.69
CA LEU A 56 -10.93 5.56 3.07
C LEU A 56 -12.16 6.44 3.27
N PHE A 57 -13.09 5.97 4.10
CA PHE A 57 -14.25 6.73 4.53
C PHE A 57 -14.33 6.68 6.04
N GLU A 58 -14.51 7.85 6.67
CA GLU A 58 -14.72 7.97 8.12
C GLU A 58 -15.92 7.10 8.52
N ASN A 59 -15.67 6.12 9.39
CA ASN A 59 -16.72 5.25 9.94
C ASN A 59 -16.54 5.00 11.45
N TYR A 60 -15.60 5.70 12.08
CA TYR A 60 -15.51 5.73 13.54
C TYR A 60 -16.79 6.32 14.14
N GLY A 61 -17.26 5.77 15.25
CA GLY A 61 -18.47 6.23 15.91
C GLY A 61 -19.78 5.63 15.36
N ASP A 62 -19.77 5.04 14.17
CA ASP A 62 -20.95 4.49 13.51
C ASP A 62 -21.71 3.46 14.38
N PRO A 63 -23.04 3.40 14.28
CA PRO A 63 -23.83 2.45 15.05
C PRO A 63 -23.55 1.02 14.58
N ARG A 64 -23.21 0.14 15.53
CA ARG A 64 -23.05 -1.30 15.29
C ARG A 64 -24.06 -2.11 16.11
N ASP A 65 -24.28 -3.35 15.70
CA ASP A 65 -25.21 -4.30 16.33
C ASP A 65 -26.59 -3.69 16.57
N GLY A 66 -27.16 -3.06 15.54
CA GLY A 66 -28.46 -2.39 15.60
C GLY A 66 -28.49 -1.10 16.44
N GLY A 67 -27.33 -0.48 16.69
CA GLY A 67 -27.18 0.74 17.48
C GLY A 67 -26.93 0.51 18.97
N SER A 68 -26.62 -0.73 19.37
CA SER A 68 -26.33 -1.07 20.77
C SER A 68 -24.89 -0.75 21.19
N ARG A 69 -23.98 -0.58 20.22
CA ARG A 69 -22.61 -0.11 20.44
C ARG A 69 -22.18 0.86 19.34
N SER A 70 -21.15 1.63 19.63
CA SER A 70 -20.48 2.50 18.66
C SER A 70 -19.28 1.77 18.05
N HIS A 71 -18.91 2.14 16.83
CA HIS A 71 -17.74 1.63 16.14
C HIS A 71 -16.46 2.25 16.72
N GLU A 72 -15.63 1.44 17.38
CA GLU A 72 -14.43 1.89 18.11
C GLU A 72 -13.14 1.83 17.27
N GLY A 73 -13.28 1.81 15.94
CA GLY A 73 -12.16 1.75 15.01
C GLY A 73 -12.51 2.29 13.64
N GLN A 74 -11.63 2.05 12.68
CA GLN A 74 -11.76 2.37 11.28
C GLN A 74 -11.76 1.07 10.47
N ASP A 75 -12.81 0.82 9.70
CA ASP A 75 -12.85 -0.31 8.78
C ASP A 75 -12.18 0.10 7.46
N ILE A 76 -11.19 -0.69 7.02
CA ILE A 76 -10.43 -0.50 5.78
C ILE A 76 -10.75 -1.68 4.87
N PHE A 77 -11.56 -1.43 3.83
CA PHE A 77 -12.01 -2.45 2.90
C PHE A 77 -10.95 -2.74 1.83
N ALA A 78 -10.66 -4.02 1.63
CA ALA A 78 -9.75 -4.51 0.59
C ALA A 78 -10.06 -5.99 0.30
N PRO A 79 -9.56 -6.57 -0.81
CA PRO A 79 -9.69 -7.99 -1.08
C PRO A 79 -9.22 -8.87 0.08
N LYS A 80 -9.94 -9.96 0.35
CA LYS A 80 -9.50 -11.00 1.28
C LYS A 80 -8.12 -11.50 0.88
N GLY A 81 -7.17 -11.54 1.82
CA GLY A 81 -5.78 -11.90 1.56
C GLY A 81 -4.85 -10.71 1.31
N ALA A 82 -5.36 -9.48 1.20
CA ALA A 82 -4.51 -8.29 1.06
C ALA A 82 -3.56 -8.15 2.28
N PRO A 83 -2.25 -7.89 2.07
CA PRO A 83 -1.30 -7.77 3.17
C PRO A 83 -1.58 -6.57 4.08
N ILE A 84 -1.45 -6.78 5.38
CA ILE A 84 -1.49 -5.77 6.43
C ILE A 84 -0.12 -5.69 7.08
N VAL A 85 0.41 -4.49 7.22
CA VAL A 85 1.71 -4.21 7.84
C VAL A 85 1.58 -3.23 9.01
N SER A 86 2.59 -3.18 9.87
CA SER A 86 2.63 -2.18 10.95
C SER A 86 2.91 -0.79 10.36
N PRO A 87 2.07 0.23 10.63
CA PRO A 87 2.28 1.59 10.13
C PRO A 87 3.29 2.39 10.99
N THR A 88 3.70 1.83 12.14
CA THR A 88 4.64 2.44 13.09
C THR A 88 5.60 1.36 13.61
N GLU A 89 6.67 1.77 14.28
CA GLU A 89 7.35 0.83 15.17
C GLU A 89 6.38 0.35 16.25
N ALA A 90 6.49 -0.91 16.65
CA ALA A 90 5.55 -1.46 17.61
C ALA A 90 6.13 -2.65 18.38
N ILE A 91 5.44 -3.06 19.43
CA ILE A 91 5.73 -4.30 20.14
C ILE A 91 4.46 -5.12 20.27
N VAL A 92 4.47 -6.36 19.79
CA VAL A 92 3.33 -7.26 19.84
C VAL A 92 2.95 -7.56 21.28
N THR A 93 1.71 -7.25 21.66
CA THR A 93 1.20 -7.47 23.02
C THR A 93 0.27 -8.67 23.13
N SER A 94 -0.42 -9.02 22.04
CA SER A 94 -1.31 -10.17 21.98
C SER A 94 -1.52 -10.61 20.53
N VAL A 95 -1.62 -11.92 20.35
CA VAL A 95 -1.98 -12.57 19.09
C VAL A 95 -2.98 -13.66 19.42
N GLY A 96 -4.04 -13.82 18.62
CA GLY A 96 -4.97 -14.93 18.82
C GLY A 96 -6.28 -14.79 18.06
N THR A 97 -7.28 -15.54 18.52
CA THR A 97 -8.64 -15.55 17.94
C THR A 97 -9.66 -15.29 19.04
N GLY A 98 -10.66 -14.46 18.77
CA GLY A 98 -11.79 -14.20 19.67
C GLY A 98 -13.11 -14.10 18.93
N ASP A 99 -14.23 -14.30 19.65
CA ASP A 99 -15.56 -14.39 19.05
C ASP A 99 -15.96 -13.13 18.25
N SER A 100 -15.66 -11.94 18.79
CA SER A 100 -15.93 -10.67 18.09
C SER A 100 -14.78 -10.28 17.17
N ALA A 101 -13.56 -10.24 17.69
CA ALA A 101 -12.40 -9.74 16.97
C ALA A 101 -12.00 -10.63 15.78
N GLY A 102 -12.40 -11.90 15.77
CA GLY A 102 -11.83 -12.87 14.84
C GLY A 102 -10.38 -13.15 15.17
N LYS A 103 -9.58 -13.48 14.16
CA LYS A 103 -8.12 -13.49 14.25
C LYS A 103 -7.64 -12.04 14.42
N TYR A 104 -6.72 -11.81 15.36
CA TYR A 104 -6.25 -10.48 15.71
C TYR A 104 -4.78 -10.43 16.11
N VAL A 105 -4.20 -9.24 15.95
CA VAL A 105 -2.90 -8.84 16.51
C VAL A 105 -3.09 -7.51 17.22
N TYR A 106 -2.59 -7.37 18.45
CA TYR A 106 -2.59 -6.11 19.20
C TYR A 106 -1.16 -5.70 19.53
N THR A 107 -0.85 -4.43 19.40
CA THR A 107 0.49 -3.89 19.63
C THR A 107 0.50 -2.77 20.67
N ALA A 108 1.65 -2.56 21.29
CA ALA A 108 2.00 -1.31 21.94
C ALA A 108 2.77 -0.46 20.94
N ASN A 109 2.45 0.82 20.87
CA ASN A 109 2.94 1.76 19.87
C ASN A 109 3.50 3.01 20.58
N PRO A 110 4.19 3.90 19.85
CA PRO A 110 4.68 5.16 20.41
C PRO A 110 3.59 5.99 21.10
N GLY A 111 3.98 6.88 22.01
CA GLY A 111 3.03 7.70 22.75
C GLY A 111 2.27 6.96 23.85
N GLY A 112 2.57 5.68 24.07
CA GLY A 112 1.84 4.81 24.99
C GLY A 112 0.52 4.28 24.44
N GLU A 113 0.31 4.40 23.13
CA GLU A 113 -0.87 3.90 22.43
C GLU A 113 -0.84 2.39 22.27
N SER A 114 -2.01 1.82 21.95
CA SER A 114 -2.11 0.45 21.45
C SER A 114 -2.92 0.41 20.17
N PHE A 115 -2.36 -0.23 19.15
CA PHE A 115 -3.08 -0.47 17.90
C PHE A 115 -3.66 -1.88 17.90
N ARG A 116 -4.82 -2.04 17.27
CA ARG A 116 -5.50 -3.34 17.17
C ARG A 116 -5.88 -3.64 15.73
N TYR A 117 -5.45 -4.80 15.25
CA TYR A 117 -5.76 -5.34 13.94
C TYR A 117 -6.71 -6.52 14.13
N MET A 118 -7.91 -6.45 13.56
CA MET A 118 -8.97 -7.45 13.74
C MET A 118 -9.58 -7.87 12.41
N HIS A 119 -10.38 -8.95 12.46
CA HIS A 119 -11.00 -9.63 11.32
C HIS A 119 -10.00 -10.21 10.32
N LEU A 120 -8.78 -10.52 10.78
CA LEU A 120 -7.72 -11.03 9.91
C LEU A 120 -8.13 -12.38 9.29
N ASP A 121 -7.69 -12.64 8.06
CA ASP A 121 -7.84 -13.98 7.46
C ASP A 121 -6.69 -14.88 7.86
N GLU A 122 -5.44 -14.40 7.76
CA GLU A 122 -4.26 -15.05 8.31
C GLU A 122 -3.48 -14.11 9.22
N ILE A 123 -2.75 -14.68 10.18
CA ILE A 123 -1.86 -13.96 11.08
C ILE A 123 -0.44 -14.34 10.69
N ALA A 124 0.44 -13.34 10.59
CA ALA A 124 1.86 -13.59 10.38
C ALA A 124 2.47 -14.43 11.53
N ASP A 125 3.64 -15.06 11.34
CA ASP A 125 4.37 -15.74 12.42
C ASP A 125 4.88 -14.75 13.49
N LEU A 126 3.96 -14.33 14.36
CA LEU A 126 4.15 -13.32 15.39
C LEU A 126 3.83 -13.90 16.76
N LYS A 127 4.63 -13.51 17.74
CA LYS A 127 4.38 -13.81 19.16
C LYS A 127 4.49 -12.55 20.00
N ARG A 128 3.83 -12.62 21.16
CA ARG A 128 3.91 -11.58 22.19
C ARG A 128 5.37 -11.27 22.53
N GLY A 129 5.73 -9.99 22.47
CA GLY A 129 7.06 -9.46 22.73
C GLY A 129 7.92 -9.23 21.49
N ASP A 130 7.49 -9.69 20.31
CA ASP A 130 8.18 -9.36 19.06
C ASP A 130 8.11 -7.86 18.81
N LYS A 131 9.23 -7.30 18.34
CA LYS A 131 9.34 -5.89 17.95
C LYS A 131 9.10 -5.80 16.47
N LEU A 132 8.35 -4.78 16.07
CA LEU A 132 7.98 -4.51 14.70
C LEU A 132 8.58 -3.18 14.27
N ALA A 133 9.15 -3.15 13.08
CA ALA A 133 9.43 -1.91 12.35
C ALA A 133 8.20 -1.49 11.54
N VAL A 134 8.24 -0.25 11.00
CA VAL A 134 7.29 0.17 9.97
C VAL A 134 7.43 -0.77 8.76
N GLY A 135 6.32 -1.32 8.29
CA GLY A 135 6.28 -2.24 7.16
C GLY A 135 6.34 -3.72 7.52
N ASP A 136 6.61 -4.08 8.78
CA ASP A 136 6.62 -5.48 9.21
C ASP A 136 5.21 -6.09 9.09
N PHE A 137 5.16 -7.33 8.59
CA PHE A 137 3.92 -8.04 8.28
C PHE A 137 3.15 -8.41 9.55
N ILE A 138 1.85 -8.08 9.55
CA ILE A 138 0.91 -8.37 10.64
C ILE A 138 0.05 -9.60 10.31
N GLY A 139 -0.35 -9.73 9.05
CA GLY A 139 -1.32 -10.72 8.59
C GLY A 139 -2.10 -10.20 7.39
N THR A 140 -3.24 -10.80 7.10
CA THR A 140 -4.01 -10.48 5.88
C THR A 140 -5.44 -10.07 6.18
N VAL A 141 -6.00 -9.23 5.28
CA VAL A 141 -7.40 -8.79 5.34
C VAL A 141 -8.33 -9.99 5.24
N GLY A 142 -9.36 -10.03 6.09
CA GLY A 142 -10.32 -11.11 6.13
C GLY A 142 -11.72 -10.68 6.57
N ASP A 143 -12.47 -11.65 7.06
CA ASP A 143 -13.84 -11.54 7.56
C ASP A 143 -14.08 -12.43 8.79
N THR A 144 -13.03 -12.74 9.56
CA THR A 144 -13.18 -13.59 10.76
C THR A 144 -13.83 -12.84 11.93
N GLY A 145 -14.44 -13.56 12.87
CA GLY A 145 -15.10 -12.97 14.04
C GLY A 145 -16.54 -12.58 13.75
N ASN A 146 -16.93 -11.35 14.12
CA ASN A 146 -18.26 -10.82 13.85
C ASN A 146 -18.35 -9.91 12.62
N ALA A 147 -17.30 -9.87 11.79
CA ALA A 147 -17.40 -9.30 10.45
C ALA A 147 -18.50 -10.02 9.66
N PRO A 148 -19.33 -9.31 8.88
CA PRO A 148 -20.29 -9.96 8.01
C PRO A 148 -19.57 -10.83 6.97
N ASP A 149 -20.07 -12.04 6.75
CA ASP A 149 -19.53 -12.99 5.75
C ASP A 149 -19.39 -12.34 4.37
N GLY A 150 -18.19 -12.44 3.78
CA GLY A 150 -17.87 -11.86 2.47
C GLY A 150 -17.67 -10.33 2.46
N VAL A 151 -17.76 -9.66 3.61
CA VAL A 151 -17.45 -8.23 3.75
C VAL A 151 -16.03 -8.10 4.29
N TYR A 152 -15.05 -8.22 3.40
CA TYR A 152 -13.64 -8.25 3.75
C TYR A 152 -13.12 -6.86 4.13
N HIS A 153 -12.52 -6.76 5.31
CA HIS A 153 -11.90 -5.52 5.78
C HIS A 153 -10.92 -5.79 6.93
N LEU A 154 -10.00 -4.86 7.12
CA LEU A 154 -9.30 -4.70 8.38
C LEU A 154 -10.13 -3.79 9.28
N HIS A 155 -10.51 -4.26 10.47
CA HIS A 155 -10.96 -3.37 11.54
C HIS A 155 -9.75 -2.92 12.35
N PHE A 156 -9.41 -1.64 12.23
CA PHE A 156 -8.23 -1.04 12.83
C PHE A 156 -8.61 -0.07 13.96
N GLU A 157 -8.14 -0.33 15.18
CA GLU A 157 -8.36 0.59 16.30
C GLU A 157 -7.05 1.23 16.74
N VAL A 158 -7.13 2.51 17.12
CA VAL A 158 -6.12 3.19 17.91
C VAL A 158 -6.71 3.45 19.29
N ARG A 159 -5.95 3.13 20.34
CA ARG A 159 -6.39 3.33 21.72
C ARG A 159 -5.31 3.97 22.58
N ASP A 160 -5.74 4.82 23.49
CA ASP A 160 -4.93 5.46 24.51
C ASP A 160 -5.37 5.02 25.93
N SER A 161 -5.01 5.79 26.96
CA SER A 161 -5.42 5.49 28.34
C SER A 161 -6.91 5.71 28.63
N ASP A 162 -7.60 6.49 27.81
CA ASP A 162 -9.00 6.89 27.97
C ASP A 162 -9.95 6.04 27.12
N GLY A 163 -9.46 5.37 26.08
CA GLY A 163 -10.23 4.38 25.32
C GLY A 163 -9.84 4.34 23.85
N ALA A 164 -10.81 4.01 23.01
CA ALA A 164 -10.64 4.12 21.56
C ALA A 164 -10.69 5.58 21.12
N THR A 165 -9.85 5.90 20.14
CA THR A 165 -9.77 7.21 19.49
C THR A 165 -9.94 7.02 17.99
N ASP A 166 -10.48 8.02 17.31
CA ASP A 166 -10.68 7.98 15.87
C ASP A 166 -9.34 7.87 15.10
N PRO A 167 -9.07 6.77 14.38
CA PRO A 167 -7.85 6.62 13.59
C PRO A 167 -7.87 7.45 12.29
N PHE A 168 -9.06 7.76 11.77
CA PHE A 168 -9.22 8.30 10.41
C PHE A 168 -8.43 9.59 10.15
N PRO A 169 -8.37 10.58 11.07
CA PRO A 169 -7.59 11.80 10.86
C PRO A 169 -6.08 11.59 10.72
N ARG A 170 -5.56 10.44 11.17
CA ARG A 170 -4.12 10.11 11.19
C ARG A 170 -3.69 9.24 10.01
N LEU A 171 -4.65 8.64 9.30
CA LEU A 171 -4.45 7.80 8.11
C LEU A 171 -4.30 8.66 6.85
N THR A 172 -3.26 9.48 6.81
CA THR A 172 -3.14 10.59 5.83
C THR A 172 -2.39 10.22 4.54
N GLU A 173 -1.70 9.08 4.53
CA GLU A 173 -0.90 8.64 3.38
C GLU A 173 -0.97 7.14 3.12
N THR A 174 -0.38 6.71 2.01
CA THR A 174 -0.21 5.30 1.66
C THR A 174 1.27 5.05 1.41
N PHE A 175 1.77 3.85 1.73
CA PHE A 175 3.15 3.49 1.42
C PHE A 175 3.46 3.69 -0.06
N THR A 176 4.63 4.24 -0.36
CA THR A 176 5.10 4.38 -1.73
C THR A 176 5.28 3.00 -2.37
N LEU A 177 5.23 2.93 -3.71
CA LEU A 177 5.46 1.68 -4.41
C LEU A 177 6.78 1.00 -3.99
N LYS A 178 7.84 1.79 -3.80
CA LYS A 178 9.14 1.29 -3.35
C LYS A 178 9.07 0.63 -1.97
N GLU A 179 8.39 1.27 -1.02
CA GLU A 179 8.20 0.73 0.33
C GLU A 179 7.39 -0.56 0.29
N LYS A 180 6.26 -0.56 -0.44
CA LYS A 180 5.44 -1.76 -0.61
C LYS A 180 6.25 -2.94 -1.13
N MET A 181 7.05 -2.75 -2.19
CA MET A 181 7.89 -3.82 -2.72
C MET A 181 8.97 -4.26 -1.72
N SER A 182 9.57 -3.32 -0.98
CA SER A 182 10.59 -3.64 0.03
C SER A 182 10.06 -4.43 1.23
N PHE A 183 8.74 -4.44 1.47
CA PHE A 183 8.12 -5.23 2.52
C PHE A 183 7.79 -6.65 2.08
N MET A 184 7.90 -6.97 0.78
CA MET A 184 7.43 -8.25 0.25
C MET A 184 8.24 -9.45 0.75
N ASP A 185 9.54 -9.29 1.03
CA ASP A 185 10.34 -10.35 1.66
C ASP A 185 9.71 -10.75 3.01
N ASP A 186 9.43 -9.78 3.89
CA ASP A 186 8.83 -10.05 5.20
C ASP A 186 7.40 -10.60 5.10
N VAL A 187 6.63 -10.13 4.11
CA VAL A 187 5.25 -10.58 3.86
C VAL A 187 5.22 -12.04 3.41
N ILE A 188 6.12 -12.46 2.52
CA ILE A 188 6.21 -13.85 2.07
C ILE A 188 6.78 -14.73 3.19
N ASP A 189 7.93 -14.36 3.76
CA ASP A 189 8.64 -15.17 4.77
C ASP A 189 7.81 -15.48 6.03
N LYS A 190 6.91 -14.58 6.42
CA LYS A 190 6.09 -14.71 7.63
C LYS A 190 4.66 -15.16 7.34
N TYR A 191 4.30 -15.47 6.11
CA TYR A 191 2.97 -15.97 5.79
C TYR A 191 2.77 -17.38 6.35
N ASP A 192 1.74 -17.56 7.20
CA ASP A 192 1.38 -18.87 7.76
C ASP A 192 0.57 -19.69 6.74
N GLY A 193 1.21 -20.06 5.63
CA GLY A 193 0.62 -20.76 4.51
C GLY A 193 1.64 -21.23 3.48
N ASP A 194 1.20 -21.50 2.26
CA ASP A 194 2.09 -21.83 1.14
C ASP A 194 2.53 -20.53 0.47
N GLU A 195 3.83 -20.27 0.50
CA GLU A 195 4.47 -19.04 0.01
C GLU A 195 4.28 -18.85 -1.50
N ASP A 196 4.40 -19.94 -2.27
CA ASP A 196 4.25 -19.93 -3.73
C ASP A 196 2.79 -19.62 -4.11
N ASP A 197 1.83 -20.28 -3.46
CA ASP A 197 0.40 -20.03 -3.68
C ASP A 197 0.03 -18.59 -3.31
N TYR A 198 0.61 -18.05 -2.23
CA TYR A 198 0.33 -16.67 -1.82
C TYR A 198 0.97 -15.64 -2.73
N ALA A 199 2.21 -15.87 -3.19
CA ALA A 199 2.85 -15.04 -4.20
C ALA A 199 2.04 -15.01 -5.50
N GLU A 200 1.54 -16.16 -5.95
CA GLU A 200 0.67 -16.26 -7.13
C GLU A 200 -0.63 -15.47 -6.93
N TYR A 201 -1.26 -15.58 -5.76
CA TYR A 201 -2.44 -14.79 -5.40
C TYR A 201 -2.15 -13.28 -5.45
N LEU A 202 -1.06 -12.83 -4.83
CA LEU A 202 -0.69 -11.42 -4.76
C LEU A 202 -0.48 -10.84 -6.15
N VAL A 203 0.30 -11.53 -6.97
CA VAL A 203 0.62 -11.10 -8.33
C VAL A 203 -0.61 -11.09 -9.23
N LYS A 204 -1.51 -12.08 -9.12
CA LYS A 204 -2.77 -12.09 -9.88
C LYS A 204 -3.70 -10.94 -9.47
N THR A 205 -3.84 -10.71 -8.17
CA THR A 205 -4.80 -9.75 -7.60
C THR A 205 -4.34 -8.31 -7.75
N PHE A 206 -3.04 -8.05 -7.55
CA PHE A 206 -2.43 -6.72 -7.53
C PHE A 206 -1.41 -6.54 -8.67
N ASN A 207 -1.69 -7.14 -9.84
CA ASN A 207 -0.77 -7.19 -10.98
C ASN A 207 -0.20 -5.82 -11.40
N SER A 208 -1.00 -4.74 -11.28
CA SER A 208 -0.57 -3.40 -11.66
C SER A 208 0.62 -2.91 -10.82
N ASP A 209 0.57 -3.16 -9.51
CA ASP A 209 1.60 -2.73 -8.57
C ASP A 209 2.89 -3.53 -8.78
N PHE A 210 2.79 -4.87 -8.88
CA PHE A 210 3.97 -5.72 -9.10
C PHE A 210 4.61 -5.49 -10.49
N LYS A 211 3.80 -5.27 -11.53
CA LYS A 211 4.31 -4.89 -12.86
C LYS A 211 5.03 -3.54 -12.81
N ALA A 212 4.53 -2.58 -12.04
CA ALA A 212 5.18 -1.29 -11.84
C ALA A 212 6.47 -1.43 -11.03
N GLY A 213 6.50 -2.25 -9.97
CA GLY A 213 7.68 -2.54 -9.17
C GLY A 213 8.80 -3.18 -9.99
N LEU A 214 8.45 -4.19 -10.79
CA LEU A 214 9.38 -4.85 -11.70
C LEU A 214 10.00 -3.88 -12.71
N ARG A 215 9.21 -2.98 -13.30
CA ARG A 215 9.70 -1.95 -14.23
C ARG A 215 10.61 -0.93 -13.59
N ALA A 216 10.30 -0.55 -12.35
CA ALA A 216 11.12 0.35 -11.58
C ALA A 216 12.46 -0.29 -11.14
N GLY A 217 12.62 -1.61 -11.35
CA GLY A 217 13.81 -2.36 -10.98
C GLY A 217 13.95 -2.50 -9.46
N TYR A 218 12.83 -2.56 -8.74
CA TYR A 218 12.85 -2.86 -7.31
C TYR A 218 13.08 -4.35 -7.08
N ASP A 219 13.80 -4.65 -6.02
CA ASP A 219 14.03 -6.02 -5.57
C ASP A 219 12.69 -6.62 -5.10
N LEU A 220 12.47 -7.89 -5.44
CA LEU A 220 11.28 -8.66 -5.12
C LEU A 220 11.72 -10.08 -4.69
N PRO A 221 10.94 -10.75 -3.82
CA PRO A 221 11.16 -12.16 -3.48
C PRO A 221 11.16 -13.05 -4.74
N ASP A 222 11.90 -14.15 -4.69
CA ASP A 222 12.00 -15.09 -5.81
C ASP A 222 10.61 -15.68 -6.14
N GLU A 223 9.78 -15.97 -5.14
CA GLU A 223 8.42 -16.49 -5.27
C GLU A 223 7.52 -15.53 -6.07
N ILE A 224 7.66 -14.22 -5.83
CA ILE A 224 6.93 -13.18 -6.57
C ILE A 224 7.43 -13.09 -8.01
N ILE A 225 8.74 -13.21 -8.24
CA ILE A 225 9.33 -13.20 -9.58
C ILE A 225 8.86 -14.43 -10.37
N GLU A 226 8.89 -15.62 -9.77
CA GLU A 226 8.41 -16.86 -10.38
C GLU A 226 6.91 -16.76 -10.71
N ALA A 227 6.09 -16.26 -9.78
CA ALA A 227 4.67 -16.01 -10.02
C ALA A 227 4.42 -15.02 -11.18
N LEU A 228 5.22 -13.94 -11.28
CA LEU A 228 5.15 -12.98 -12.39
C LEU A 228 5.54 -13.61 -13.73
N GLU A 229 6.49 -14.56 -13.74
CA GLU A 229 6.89 -15.30 -14.93
C GLU A 229 5.79 -16.27 -15.38
N ASP A 230 5.21 -17.01 -14.45
CA ASP A 230 4.19 -18.03 -14.72
C ASP A 230 2.91 -17.45 -15.32
N ILE A 231 2.50 -16.26 -14.87
CA ILE A 231 1.33 -15.58 -15.44
C ILE A 231 1.67 -14.67 -16.63
N GLY A 232 2.93 -14.67 -17.09
CA GLY A 232 3.38 -13.98 -18.29
C GLY A 232 3.62 -12.47 -18.16
N ILE A 233 3.49 -11.89 -16.96
CA ILE A 233 3.68 -10.44 -16.74
C ILE A 233 5.10 -9.99 -17.06
N VAL A 234 6.12 -10.80 -16.74
CA VAL A 234 7.52 -10.46 -17.08
C VAL A 234 7.68 -10.29 -18.59
N SER A 235 7.01 -11.13 -19.39
CA SER A 235 7.07 -11.03 -20.86
C SER A 235 6.34 -9.79 -21.37
N GLU A 236 5.20 -9.43 -20.77
CA GLU A 236 4.46 -8.22 -21.10
C GLU A 236 5.23 -6.95 -20.73
N ALA A 237 5.81 -6.91 -19.52
CA ALA A 237 6.62 -5.78 -19.06
C ALA A 237 7.78 -5.53 -20.01
N LYS A 238 8.54 -6.57 -20.38
CA LYS A 238 9.63 -6.50 -21.38
C LYS A 238 9.13 -6.07 -22.77
N ALA A 239 7.94 -6.51 -23.18
CA ALA A 239 7.35 -6.12 -24.47
C ALA A 239 6.94 -4.64 -24.49
N GLU A 240 6.36 -4.14 -23.40
CA GLU A 240 6.02 -2.73 -23.23
C GLU A 240 7.28 -1.86 -23.17
N ASP A 241 8.32 -2.26 -22.44
CA ASP A 241 9.60 -1.53 -22.43
C ASP A 241 10.22 -1.47 -23.82
N LYS A 242 10.15 -2.57 -24.59
CA LYS A 242 10.59 -2.59 -25.97
C LYS A 242 9.77 -1.64 -26.85
N LEU A 243 8.45 -1.57 -26.65
CA LEU A 243 7.59 -0.63 -27.36
C LEU A 243 7.92 0.82 -26.97
N ALA A 244 8.04 1.13 -25.68
CA ALA A 244 8.41 2.46 -25.18
C ALA A 244 9.77 2.91 -25.75
N ASN A 245 10.78 2.05 -25.71
CA ASN A 245 12.08 2.30 -26.31
C ASN A 245 11.99 2.53 -27.83
N THR A 246 11.17 1.74 -28.54
CA THR A 246 10.95 1.92 -29.98
C THR A 246 10.28 3.26 -30.27
N LEU A 247 9.24 3.62 -29.52
CA LEU A 247 8.54 4.89 -29.66
C LEU A 247 9.44 6.09 -29.30
N GLY A 248 10.34 5.95 -28.33
CA GLY A 248 11.33 6.97 -27.98
C GLY A 248 12.29 7.32 -29.12
N THR A 249 12.46 6.42 -30.09
CA THR A 249 13.24 6.72 -31.32
C THR A 249 12.47 7.53 -32.36
N ILE A 250 11.13 7.60 -32.27
CA ILE A 250 10.30 8.27 -33.27
C ILE A 250 10.56 9.79 -33.31
N PRO A 251 10.55 10.54 -32.18
CA PRO A 251 10.84 11.97 -32.20
C PRO A 251 12.17 12.32 -32.88
N VAL A 252 13.18 11.46 -32.74
CA VAL A 252 14.50 11.61 -33.39
C VAL A 252 14.40 11.52 -34.92
N ALA A 253 13.50 10.69 -35.44
CA ALA A 253 13.26 10.54 -36.87
C ALA A 253 12.37 11.63 -37.49
N LEU A 254 11.56 12.32 -36.67
CA LEU A 254 10.63 13.37 -37.11
C LEU A 254 11.33 14.72 -37.35
N THR A 255 12.26 14.77 -38.30
CA THR A 255 13.14 15.93 -38.49
C THR A 255 12.49 17.12 -39.22
N THR A 256 11.30 16.95 -39.79
CA THR A 256 10.63 17.95 -40.63
C THR A 256 9.30 18.39 -40.04
N GLU A 257 8.86 19.62 -40.36
CA GLU A 257 7.49 20.05 -40.08
C GLU A 257 6.49 19.15 -40.82
N LEU A 258 5.38 18.78 -40.17
CA LEU A 258 4.28 18.03 -40.78
C LEU A 258 2.95 18.77 -40.56
N LYS A 259 2.14 18.85 -41.61
CA LYS A 259 0.89 19.62 -41.63
C LYS A 259 -0.14 19.03 -42.57
N THR A 260 -1.35 19.58 -42.50
CA THR A 260 -2.48 19.12 -43.32
C THR A 260 -2.13 19.04 -44.80
N GLY A 261 -2.39 17.88 -45.39
CA GLY A 261 -2.09 17.58 -46.79
C GLY A 261 -0.84 16.73 -47.00
N ASP A 262 0.06 16.64 -46.01
CA ASP A 262 1.23 15.76 -46.10
C ASP A 262 0.81 14.29 -46.14
N ASN A 263 1.51 13.51 -46.97
CA ASN A 263 1.28 12.07 -47.10
C ASN A 263 2.61 11.32 -47.22
N ASN A 264 3.14 10.81 -46.11
CA ASN A 264 4.43 10.13 -46.07
C ASN A 264 4.60 9.30 -44.79
N VAL A 265 5.72 8.56 -44.72
CA VAL A 265 6.05 7.71 -43.57
C VAL A 265 6.25 8.47 -42.26
N LEU A 266 6.73 9.73 -42.31
CA LEU A 266 6.91 10.55 -41.10
C LEU A 266 5.56 10.90 -40.47
N VAL A 267 4.52 11.09 -41.28
CA VAL A 267 3.15 11.24 -40.78
C VAL A 267 2.68 9.95 -40.10
N SER A 268 2.94 8.77 -40.68
CA SER A 268 2.61 7.49 -40.02
C SER A 268 3.32 7.35 -38.67
N LEU A 269 4.60 7.71 -38.59
CA LEU A 269 5.37 7.66 -37.36
C LEU A 269 4.82 8.63 -36.29
N LEU A 270 4.51 9.86 -36.67
CA LEU A 270 3.86 10.82 -35.78
C LEU A 270 2.51 10.30 -35.28
N GLN A 271 1.70 9.70 -36.16
CA GLN A 271 0.41 9.10 -35.79
C GLN A 271 0.60 7.93 -34.80
N ILE A 272 1.58 7.05 -35.04
CA ILE A 272 1.92 5.95 -34.13
C ILE A 272 2.30 6.51 -32.76
N TYR A 273 3.21 7.48 -32.71
CA TYR A 273 3.61 8.09 -31.45
C TYR A 273 2.39 8.64 -30.70
N LEU A 274 1.58 9.48 -31.35
CA LEU A 274 0.40 10.08 -30.71
C LEU A 274 -0.60 9.02 -30.22
N ILE A 275 -0.80 7.94 -30.96
CA ILE A 275 -1.70 6.84 -30.56
C ILE A 275 -1.26 6.20 -29.23
N TYR A 276 0.05 6.06 -29.02
CA TYR A 276 0.61 5.32 -27.90
C TYR A 276 1.13 6.19 -26.75
N THR A 277 1.21 7.51 -26.89
CA THR A 277 1.77 8.39 -25.85
C THR A 277 0.82 9.49 -25.40
N THR A 278 -0.44 9.48 -25.86
CA THR A 278 -1.42 10.54 -25.55
C THR A 278 -2.76 9.96 -25.12
N GLU A 279 -3.60 10.78 -24.52
CA GLU A 279 -4.92 10.38 -24.02
C GLU A 279 -6.06 11.12 -24.73
N GLY A 280 -7.30 10.70 -24.46
CA GLY A 280 -8.50 11.47 -24.79
C GLY A 280 -9.11 11.21 -26.18
N VAL A 281 -10.17 11.97 -26.48
CA VAL A 281 -11.04 11.73 -27.64
C VAL A 281 -10.30 11.85 -28.97
N ALA A 282 -9.38 12.80 -29.10
CA ALA A 282 -8.60 12.99 -30.32
C ALA A 282 -7.69 11.79 -30.60
N ARG A 283 -7.05 11.24 -29.56
CA ARG A 283 -6.27 10.01 -29.64
C ARG A 283 -7.14 8.82 -30.04
N ASN A 284 -8.32 8.66 -29.44
CA ASN A 284 -9.23 7.56 -29.76
C ASN A 284 -9.71 7.59 -31.22
N ASN A 285 -10.03 8.78 -31.73
CA ASN A 285 -10.38 8.96 -33.14
C ASN A 285 -9.21 8.64 -34.07
N LEU A 286 -7.98 9.00 -33.68
CA LEU A 286 -6.77 8.67 -34.45
C LEU A 286 -6.47 7.17 -34.42
N LYS A 287 -6.59 6.52 -33.27
CA LYS A 287 -6.46 5.06 -33.10
C LYS A 287 -7.47 4.32 -33.97
N ALA A 288 -8.71 4.77 -34.01
CA ALA A 288 -9.76 4.20 -34.87
C ALA A 288 -9.49 4.39 -36.37
N ALA A 289 -8.90 5.51 -36.77
CA ALA A 289 -8.50 5.75 -38.16
C ALA A 289 -7.24 4.98 -38.58
N GLY A 290 -6.37 4.66 -37.62
CA GLY A 290 -5.06 4.04 -37.83
C GLY A 290 -4.00 5.01 -38.39
N PRO A 291 -2.72 4.61 -38.39
CA PRO A 291 -1.62 5.42 -38.90
C PRO A 291 -1.58 5.41 -40.44
N THR A 292 -2.51 6.13 -41.06
CA THR A 292 -2.72 6.16 -42.53
C THR A 292 -1.56 6.75 -43.32
N GLY A 293 -0.65 7.49 -42.68
CA GLY A 293 0.38 8.26 -43.35
C GLY A 293 -0.12 9.56 -43.98
N TYR A 294 -1.42 9.84 -43.92
CA TYR A 294 -2.01 11.08 -44.38
C TYR A 294 -2.34 12.03 -43.22
N TYR A 295 -1.84 13.27 -43.30
CA TYR A 295 -2.07 14.29 -42.29
C TYR A 295 -3.40 14.98 -42.57
N GLY A 296 -4.47 14.42 -42.03
CA GLY A 296 -5.83 14.94 -42.15
C GLY A 296 -6.27 15.76 -40.94
N SER A 297 -7.58 16.03 -40.87
CA SER A 297 -8.20 16.72 -39.73
C SER A 297 -8.08 15.93 -38.42
N ILE A 298 -8.10 14.59 -38.48
CA ILE A 298 -7.95 13.70 -37.32
C ILE A 298 -6.53 13.84 -36.73
N THR A 299 -5.50 13.77 -37.58
CA THR A 299 -4.10 13.96 -37.14
C THR A 299 -3.87 15.37 -36.60
N ALA A 300 -4.39 16.41 -37.27
CA ALA A 300 -4.29 17.78 -36.78
C ALA A 300 -4.95 17.96 -35.41
N ALA A 301 -6.09 17.30 -35.16
CA ALA A 301 -6.76 17.32 -33.87
C ALA A 301 -5.95 16.61 -32.78
N ALA A 302 -5.36 15.46 -33.08
CA ALA A 302 -4.48 14.75 -32.15
C ALA A 302 -3.22 15.56 -31.80
N VAL A 303 -2.62 16.25 -32.78
CA VAL A 303 -1.47 17.14 -32.53
C VAL A 303 -1.88 18.33 -31.65
N ARG A 304 -3.06 18.94 -31.85
CA ARG A 304 -3.53 19.99 -30.94
C ARG A 304 -3.73 19.49 -29.53
N ALA A 305 -4.33 18.31 -29.37
CA ALA A 305 -4.53 17.72 -28.04
C ALA A 305 -3.20 17.47 -27.33
N TYR A 306 -2.19 16.95 -28.05
CA TYR A 306 -0.83 16.80 -27.52
C TYR A 306 -0.21 18.15 -27.14
N GLN A 307 -0.34 19.16 -28.00
CA GLN A 307 0.20 20.49 -27.73
C GLN A 307 -0.44 21.11 -26.48
N ALA A 308 -1.76 20.99 -26.34
CA ALA A 308 -2.51 21.49 -25.19
C ALA A 308 -2.07 20.80 -23.88
N ASP A 309 -1.87 19.48 -23.90
CA ASP A 309 -1.42 18.69 -22.75
C ASP A 309 -0.01 19.08 -22.27
N ARG A 310 0.84 19.57 -23.18
CA ARG A 310 2.23 19.94 -22.92
C ARG A 310 2.47 21.45 -22.81
N ASP A 311 1.42 22.25 -22.68
CA ASP A 311 1.50 23.71 -22.67
C ASP A 311 2.25 24.31 -23.90
N VAL A 312 2.18 23.62 -25.04
CA VAL A 312 2.67 24.08 -26.34
C VAL A 312 1.55 24.75 -27.12
N SER A 313 1.88 25.73 -27.96
CA SER A 313 0.89 26.41 -28.82
C SER A 313 0.11 25.40 -29.69
N GLU A 314 -1.22 25.39 -29.58
CA GLU A 314 -2.14 24.45 -30.26
C GLU A 314 -2.33 24.71 -31.77
N THR A 315 -1.23 24.74 -32.52
CA THR A 315 -1.24 25.01 -33.97
C THR A 315 -1.91 23.89 -34.77
N GLY A 316 -1.90 22.66 -34.25
CA GLY A 316 -2.31 21.46 -34.99
C GLY A 316 -1.34 21.10 -36.11
N VAL A 317 -0.18 21.75 -36.13
CA VAL A 317 0.96 21.48 -37.00
C VAL A 317 2.04 20.87 -36.12
N TYR A 318 2.67 19.80 -36.61
CA TYR A 318 3.90 19.32 -36.00
C TYR A 318 5.04 20.27 -36.35
N ASP A 319 5.24 21.28 -35.51
CA ASP A 319 6.23 22.34 -35.69
C ASP A 319 7.48 22.14 -34.81
N ALA A 320 8.42 23.09 -34.87
CA ALA A 320 9.67 22.99 -34.13
C ALA A 320 9.49 22.98 -32.60
N LYS A 321 8.43 23.59 -32.07
CA LYS A 321 8.14 23.56 -30.62
C LYS A 321 7.61 22.20 -30.23
N THR A 322 6.63 21.68 -30.98
CA THR A 322 6.11 20.32 -30.76
C THR A 322 7.22 19.26 -30.84
N ARG A 323 8.15 19.41 -31.79
CA ARG A 323 9.31 18.51 -31.91
C ARG A 323 10.23 18.57 -30.70
N THR A 324 10.60 19.78 -30.27
CA THR A 324 11.50 19.96 -29.12
C THR A 324 10.89 19.32 -27.89
N GLU A 325 9.59 19.56 -27.69
CA GLU A 325 8.84 18.98 -26.58
C GLU A 325 8.78 17.44 -26.64
N MET A 326 8.63 16.86 -27.83
CA MET A 326 8.69 15.39 -27.98
C MET A 326 10.09 14.80 -27.76
N LEU A 327 11.16 15.57 -27.93
CA LEU A 327 12.54 15.10 -27.75
C LEU A 327 13.00 15.15 -26.29
N ASP A 328 12.48 16.12 -25.52
CA ASP A 328 12.92 16.39 -24.15
C ASP A 328 12.17 15.56 -23.09
N HIS A 329 11.20 14.74 -23.50
CA HIS A 329 10.35 13.96 -22.61
C HIS A 329 10.50 12.45 -22.80
N ASP A 330 10.63 11.72 -21.68
CA ASP A 330 10.56 10.26 -21.67
C ASP A 330 9.20 9.76 -22.16
N VAL A 331 9.22 8.65 -22.90
CA VAL A 331 8.00 8.04 -23.44
C VAL A 331 7.28 7.28 -22.34
N SER A 332 6.17 7.86 -21.87
CA SER A 332 5.16 7.15 -21.10
C SER A 332 4.13 6.52 -22.05
N LEU A 333 3.94 5.21 -21.96
CA LEU A 333 2.97 4.48 -22.78
C LEU A 333 1.55 4.68 -22.26
N ASN A 334 0.63 4.92 -23.18
CA ASN A 334 -0.80 4.84 -22.95
C ASN A 334 -1.39 3.65 -23.73
N LEU A 335 -1.58 2.53 -23.02
CA LEU A 335 -2.06 1.26 -23.61
C LEU A 335 -3.57 1.04 -23.44
N ASN A 336 -4.23 1.89 -22.65
CA ASN A 336 -5.68 1.84 -22.40
C ASN A 336 -6.44 2.46 -23.58
#